data_AF-A0A7C8ZCG3-F1
#
_entry.id   AF-A0A7C8ZCG3-F1
#
_cell.length_a   1.000
_cell.length_b   1.000
_cell.length_c   1.000
_cell.angle_alpha   90.00
_cell.angle_beta   90.00
_cell.angle_gamma   90.00
#
_symmetry.space_group_name_H-M   'P 1'
#
loop_
_entity.id
_entity.type
_entity.pdbx_description
1 polymer ?
#
loop_
_entity_poly.entity_id
_entity_poly.type
_entity_poly.pdbx_seq_one_letter_code
_entity_poly.pdbx_strand_id
1 'polypeptide(L)'
;PYEQALTRKDSTSGLYYDCSAHMLWVGERTRQLDGAHVEFLRGIANPLGIKVSDKMDPNELVKLIDILNPENKPGRITVISRMGAENMRVKLPHLIRAVRRAGQIVTWVSDPMHGNTI
;
A
#
# COMPACT_ATOMS: atom_id res chain seq x y z
N PRO A 1 17.67 5.08 5.26
CA PRO A 1 18.62 6.21 5.11
C PRO A 1 18.24 7.20 3.99
N TYR A 2 17.97 6.72 2.77
CA TYR A 2 17.66 7.58 1.62
C TYR A 2 16.32 8.34 1.78
N GLU A 3 15.22 7.61 1.92
CA GLU A 3 13.86 8.18 2.08
C GLU A 3 13.77 9.17 3.26
N GLN A 4 14.34 8.80 4.41
CA GLN A 4 14.39 9.68 5.58
C GLN A 4 15.13 11.00 5.30
N ALA A 5 16.23 10.99 4.55
CA ALA A 5 17.01 12.19 4.25
C ALA A 5 16.28 13.16 3.29
N LEU A 6 15.33 12.64 2.50
CA LEU A 6 14.51 13.41 1.57
C LEU A 6 13.14 13.79 2.13
N THR A 7 12.80 13.33 3.34
CA THR A 7 11.57 13.70 4.03
C THR A 7 11.64 15.12 4.60
N ARG A 8 10.63 15.94 4.32
CA ARG A 8 10.53 17.35 4.75
C ARG A 8 9.17 17.64 5.35
N LYS A 9 9.13 18.64 6.22
CA LYS A 9 7.89 19.23 6.70
C LYS A 9 7.43 20.29 5.70
N ASP A 10 6.23 20.14 5.17
CA ASP A 10 5.61 21.14 4.31
C ASP A 10 5.33 22.43 5.09
N SER A 11 5.65 23.58 4.48
CA SER A 11 5.56 24.89 5.14
C SER A 11 4.12 25.41 5.28
N THR A 12 3.17 24.87 4.52
CA THR A 12 1.78 25.35 4.52
C THR A 12 0.86 24.52 5.41
N SER A 13 1.00 23.19 5.37
CA SER A 13 0.17 22.21 6.07
C SER A 13 0.81 21.69 7.36
N GLY A 14 2.13 21.81 7.50
CA GLY A 14 2.88 21.24 8.61
C GLY A 14 2.99 19.71 8.59
N LEU A 15 2.49 19.05 7.54
CA LEU A 15 2.61 17.59 7.36
C LEU A 15 4.00 17.23 6.85
N TYR A 16 4.43 16.00 7.11
CA TYR A 16 5.65 15.46 6.54
C TYR A 16 5.36 14.83 5.18
N TYR A 17 6.20 15.11 4.19
CA TYR A 17 6.21 14.45 2.89
C TYR A 17 7.59 13.90 2.64
N ASP A 18 7.67 12.70 2.09
CA ASP A 18 8.88 12.24 1.44
C ASP A 18 9.01 12.95 0.09
N CYS A 19 10.00 13.82 -0.06
CA CYS A 19 10.22 14.58 -1.29
C CYS A 19 11.09 13.83 -2.31
N SER A 20 11.41 12.54 -2.09
CA SER A 20 12.10 11.71 -3.08
C SER A 20 11.23 11.42 -4.31
N ALA A 21 9.92 11.33 -4.13
CA ALA A 21 8.94 11.05 -5.17
C ALA A 21 7.55 11.58 -4.80
N HIS A 22 6.69 11.77 -5.79
CA HIS A 22 5.29 12.14 -5.55
C HIS A 22 4.51 11.02 -4.83
N MET A 23 4.79 9.77 -5.20
CA MET A 23 4.10 8.57 -4.72
C MET A 23 5.14 7.52 -4.40
N LEU A 24 4.94 6.82 -3.28
CA LEU A 24 5.80 5.74 -2.82
C LEU A 24 4.98 4.47 -2.59
N TRP A 25 5.62 3.30 -2.60
CA TRP A 25 4.95 2.05 -2.28
C TRP A 25 5.76 1.17 -1.33
N VAL A 26 5.05 0.35 -0.55
CA VAL A 26 5.65 -0.75 0.19
C VAL A 26 5.64 -2.03 -0.64
N GLY A 27 6.78 -2.73 -0.66
CA GLY A 27 6.97 -3.95 -1.43
C GLY A 27 6.41 -5.18 -0.71
N GLU A 28 6.20 -6.26 -1.47
CA GLU A 28 5.68 -7.53 -0.94
C GLU A 28 6.54 -8.09 0.22
N ARG A 29 7.86 -7.87 0.17
CA ARG A 29 8.81 -8.41 1.15
C ARG A 29 9.04 -7.48 2.35
N THR A 30 8.47 -6.27 2.33
CA THR A 30 8.74 -5.21 3.31
C THR A 30 7.47 -4.62 3.94
N ARG A 31 6.32 -5.27 3.74
CA ARG A 31 4.99 -4.81 4.20
C ARG A 31 4.54 -5.41 5.53
N GLN A 32 5.47 -5.82 6.39
CA GLN A 32 5.15 -6.35 7.72
C GLN A 32 4.46 -5.24 8.54
N LEU A 33 3.38 -5.58 9.25
CA LEU A 33 2.54 -4.60 9.95
C LEU A 33 3.31 -3.76 10.97
N ASP A 34 4.29 -4.35 11.63
CA ASP A 34 5.19 -3.74 12.61
C ASP A 34 6.59 -3.41 12.02
N GLY A 35 6.74 -3.51 10.70
CA GLY A 35 7.98 -3.29 9.99
C GLY A 35 8.31 -1.82 9.78
N ALA A 36 9.61 -1.51 9.69
CA ALA A 36 10.11 -0.14 9.55
C ALA A 36 9.58 0.61 8.31
N HIS A 37 9.28 -0.09 7.21
CA HIS A 37 8.73 0.56 6.01
C HIS A 37 7.29 1.01 6.23
N VAL A 38 6.46 0.18 6.89
CA VAL A 38 5.09 0.54 7.22
C VAL A 38 5.08 1.70 8.21
N GLU A 39 5.95 1.67 9.23
CA GLU A 39 6.08 2.77 10.19
C GLU A 39 6.53 4.07 9.52
N PHE A 40 7.51 4.01 8.61
CA PHE A 40 7.94 5.18 7.85
C PHE A 40 6.80 5.77 7.00
N LEU A 41 6.12 4.93 6.22
CA LEU A 41 5.04 5.38 5.33
C LEU A 41 3.81 5.88 6.11
N ARG A 42 3.56 5.37 7.31
CA ARG A 42 2.50 5.85 8.22
C ARG A 42 2.68 7.33 8.57
N GLY A 43 3.93 7.80 8.64
CA GLY A 43 4.28 9.16 9.05
C GLY A 43 4.28 10.22 7.94
N ILE A 44 4.22 9.82 6.66
CA ILE A 44 4.28 10.76 5.52
C ILE A 44 2.92 10.95 4.85
N ALA A 45 2.69 12.11 4.23
CA ALA A 45 1.41 12.52 3.63
C ALA A 45 1.28 12.21 2.12
N ASN A 46 2.31 11.65 1.49
CA ASN A 46 2.29 11.21 0.08
C ASN A 46 1.16 10.19 -0.19
N PRO A 47 0.59 10.11 -1.39
CA PRO A 47 -0.14 8.92 -1.83
C PRO A 47 0.75 7.67 -1.74
N LEU A 48 0.17 6.56 -1.29
CA LEU A 48 0.89 5.33 -0.98
C LEU A 48 0.39 4.16 -1.80
N GLY A 49 1.30 3.25 -2.13
CA GLY A 49 1.02 1.97 -2.77
C GLY A 49 1.32 0.80 -1.85
N ILE A 50 0.57 -0.27 -1.99
CA ILE A 50 0.81 -1.53 -1.30
C ILE A 50 0.87 -2.63 -2.36
N LYS A 51 2.04 -3.27 -2.52
CA LYS A 51 2.17 -4.46 -3.36
C LYS A 51 1.52 -5.64 -2.66
N VAL A 52 0.66 -6.38 -3.36
CA VAL A 52 -0.02 -7.57 -2.84
C VAL A 52 0.13 -8.76 -3.80
N SER A 53 0.64 -9.88 -3.29
CA SER A 53 0.72 -11.13 -4.04
C SER A 53 -0.49 -12.04 -3.82
N ASP A 54 -0.46 -13.23 -4.41
CA ASP A 54 -1.41 -14.32 -4.20
C ASP A 54 -1.37 -14.90 -2.77
N LYS A 55 -0.33 -14.58 -2.01
CA LYS A 55 -0.13 -14.98 -0.61
C LYS A 55 -0.69 -13.97 0.41
N MET A 56 -1.21 -12.84 -0.04
CA MET A 56 -1.77 -11.82 0.85
C MET A 56 -2.99 -12.37 1.62
N ASP A 57 -2.97 -12.26 2.95
CA ASP A 57 -4.13 -12.50 3.79
C ASP A 57 -5.11 -11.30 3.69
N PRO A 58 -6.41 -11.52 3.38
CA PRO A 58 -7.38 -10.43 3.28
C PRO A 58 -7.53 -9.59 4.55
N ASN A 59 -7.43 -10.18 5.75
CA ASN A 59 -7.52 -9.47 7.02
C ASN A 59 -6.24 -8.67 7.30
N GLU A 60 -5.08 -9.20 6.90
CA GLU A 60 -3.82 -8.46 7.00
C GLU A 60 -3.82 -7.23 6.10
N LEU A 61 -4.35 -7.34 4.87
CA LEU A 61 -4.52 -6.19 3.99
C LEU A 61 -5.41 -5.11 4.61
N VAL A 62 -6.53 -5.50 5.22
CA VAL A 62 -7.42 -4.55 5.91
C VAL A 62 -6.67 -3.81 7.02
N LYS A 63 -5.96 -4.53 7.89
CA LYS A 63 -5.15 -3.91 8.96
C LYS A 63 -4.07 -2.97 8.42
N LEU A 64 -3.42 -3.35 7.33
CA LEU A 64 -2.38 -2.53 6.71
C LEU A 64 -2.96 -1.24 6.11
N ILE A 65 -4.15 -1.30 5.51
CA ILE A 65 -4.85 -0.10 5.03
C ILE A 65 -5.25 0.80 6.20
N ASP A 66 -5.75 0.24 7.31
CA ASP A 66 -6.10 1.03 8.50
C ASP A 66 -4.89 1.78 9.07
N ILE A 67 -3.71 1.14 9.10
CA ILE A 67 -2.47 1.77 9.54
C ILE A 67 -2.07 2.93 8.62
N LEU A 68 -2.16 2.74 7.30
CA LEU A 68 -1.63 3.69 6.31
C LEU A 68 -2.65 4.76 5.85
N ASN A 69 -3.93 4.55 6.12
CA ASN A 69 -5.05 5.42 5.76
C ASN A 69 -6.14 5.46 6.85
N PRO A 70 -5.80 5.90 8.07
CA PRO A 70 -6.72 5.85 9.22
C PRO A 70 -7.96 6.73 9.03
N GLU A 71 -7.87 7.78 8.21
CA GLU A 71 -9.00 8.67 7.88
C GLU A 71 -9.83 8.18 6.68
N ASN A 72 -9.50 7.00 6.13
CA ASN A 72 -10.15 6.43 4.94
C ASN A 72 -10.24 7.42 3.76
N LYS A 73 -9.20 8.24 3.58
CA LYS A 73 -9.14 9.28 2.57
C LYS A 73 -9.08 8.65 1.16
N PRO A 74 -10.03 8.94 0.25
CA PRO A 74 -9.97 8.44 -1.12
C PRO A 74 -8.68 8.87 -1.82
N GLY A 75 -8.06 7.95 -2.57
CA GLY A 75 -6.81 8.19 -3.29
C GLY A 75 -5.54 8.13 -2.44
N ARG A 76 -5.64 7.96 -1.11
CA ARG A 76 -4.47 7.76 -0.24
C ARG A 76 -3.78 6.43 -0.50
N ILE A 77 -4.54 5.34 -0.70
CA ILE A 77 -4.00 3.99 -0.91
C ILE A 77 -4.31 3.49 -2.31
N THR A 78 -3.27 2.98 -2.97
CA THR A 78 -3.35 2.15 -4.17
C THR A 78 -2.92 0.72 -3.83
N VAL A 79 -3.83 -0.24 -3.97
CA VAL A 79 -3.52 -1.67 -3.86
C VAL A 79 -3.04 -2.18 -5.22
N ILE A 80 -1.78 -2.60 -5.29
CA ILE A 80 -1.09 -3.02 -6.51
C ILE A 80 -1.01 -4.55 -6.53
N SER A 81 -1.94 -5.19 -7.24
CA SER A 81 -2.07 -6.66 -7.28
C SER A 81 -1.08 -7.29 -8.27
N ARG A 82 -0.26 -8.23 -7.79
CA ARG A 82 0.76 -8.97 -8.57
C ARG A 82 0.70 -10.48 -8.38
N MET A 83 -0.46 -11.08 -8.61
CA MET A 83 -0.77 -12.47 -8.24
C MET A 83 -0.32 -13.52 -9.26
N GLY A 84 0.07 -13.10 -10.47
CA GLY A 84 0.30 -14.01 -11.59
C GLY A 84 -1.00 -14.39 -12.29
N ALA A 85 -0.89 -14.78 -13.57
CA ALA A 85 -2.02 -15.01 -14.45
C ALA A 85 -2.94 -16.15 -13.97
N GLU A 86 -2.35 -17.19 -13.37
CA GLU A 86 -3.07 -18.38 -12.90
C GLU A 86 -3.89 -18.10 -11.63
N ASN A 87 -3.34 -17.31 -10.70
CA ASN A 87 -3.93 -17.13 -9.37
C ASN A 87 -4.89 -15.93 -9.27
N MET A 88 -4.72 -14.91 -10.12
CA MET A 88 -5.43 -13.63 -9.97
C MET A 88 -6.95 -13.80 -9.91
N ARG A 89 -7.54 -14.61 -10.81
CA ARG A 89 -9.00 -14.83 -10.88
C ARG A 89 -9.56 -15.43 -9.59
N VAL A 90 -8.78 -16.26 -8.92
CA VAL A 90 -9.20 -16.93 -7.69
C VAL A 90 -8.97 -16.03 -6.48
N LYS A 91 -7.78 -15.41 -6.37
CA LYS A 91 -7.33 -14.74 -5.15
C LYS A 91 -7.82 -13.30 -5.01
N LEU A 92 -7.80 -12.50 -6.07
CA LEU A 92 -8.13 -11.07 -6.02
C LEU A 92 -9.55 -10.78 -5.48
N PRO A 93 -10.60 -11.54 -5.86
CA PRO A 93 -11.94 -11.29 -5.34
C PRO A 93 -12.05 -11.39 -3.81
N HIS A 94 -11.22 -12.21 -3.15
CA HIS A 94 -11.22 -12.30 -1.69
C HIS A 94 -10.70 -11.02 -1.03
N LEU A 95 -9.64 -10.41 -1.59
CA LEU A 95 -9.10 -9.14 -1.11
C LEU A 95 -10.11 -8.01 -1.32
N ILE A 96 -10.68 -7.89 -2.51
CA ILE A 96 -11.68 -6.86 -2.83
C ILE A 96 -12.88 -6.95 -1.87
N ARG A 97 -13.38 -8.17 -1.60
CA ARG A 97 -14.48 -8.37 -0.65
C ARG A 97 -14.12 -7.95 0.77
N ALA A 98 -12.91 -8.26 1.24
CA ALA A 98 -12.48 -7.89 2.58
C ALA A 98 -12.39 -6.37 2.75
N VAL A 99 -11.69 -5.69 1.83
CA VAL A 99 -11.57 -4.22 1.80
C VAL A 99 -12.94 -3.55 1.71
N ARG A 100 -13.83 -4.05 0.84
CA ARG A 100 -15.20 -3.53 0.71
C ARG A 100 -16.02 -3.73 1.99
N ARG A 101 -15.91 -4.88 2.66
CA ARG A 101 -16.61 -5.14 3.93
C ARG A 101 -16.09 -4.26 5.07
N ALA A 102 -14.80 -3.91 5.05
CA ALA A 102 -14.21 -2.97 5.99
C ALA A 102 -14.60 -1.51 5.70
N GLY A 103 -15.33 -1.22 4.60
CA GLY A 103 -15.69 0.14 4.21
C GLY A 103 -14.51 0.99 3.71
N GLN A 104 -13.38 0.35 3.42
CA GLN A 104 -12.15 1.03 3.02
C GLN A 104 -12.18 1.43 1.53
N ILE A 105 -11.76 2.67 1.25
CA ILE A 105 -11.71 3.23 -0.11
C ILE A 105 -10.27 3.21 -0.59
N VAL A 106 -10.03 2.43 -1.65
CA VAL A 106 -8.70 2.27 -2.27
C VAL A 106 -8.79 2.28 -3.79
N THR A 107 -7.71 2.65 -4.44
CA THR A 107 -7.53 2.44 -5.88
C THR A 107 -6.96 1.05 -6.14
N TRP A 108 -7.49 0.31 -7.10
CA TRP A 108 -6.95 -0.99 -7.51
C TRP A 108 -6.14 -0.86 -8.79
N VAL A 109 -4.90 -1.33 -8.76
CA VAL A 109 -3.99 -1.36 -9.92
C VAL A 109 -3.46 -2.77 -10.13
N SER A 110 -3.40 -3.21 -11.39
CA SER A 110 -2.80 -4.49 -11.76
C SER A 110 -1.32 -4.31 -12.10
N ASP A 111 -0.46 -5.10 -11.45
CA ASP A 111 0.92 -5.34 -11.84
C ASP A 111 1.03 -6.77 -12.40
N PRO A 112 0.86 -6.95 -13.72
CA PRO A 112 0.87 -8.26 -14.36
C PRO A 112 2.30 -8.79 -14.60
N MET A 113 3.34 -8.13 -14.09
CA MET A 113 4.73 -8.49 -14.40
C MET A 113 5.32 -9.35 -13.29
N HIS A 114 5.36 -8.83 -12.06
CA HIS A 114 6.13 -9.43 -10.96
C HIS A 114 5.59 -10.78 -10.48
N GLY A 115 4.35 -11.14 -10.82
CA GLY A 115 3.76 -12.45 -10.51
C GLY A 115 3.99 -13.53 -11.57
N ASN A 116 4.65 -13.19 -12.68
CA ASN A 116 4.78 -14.05 -13.87
C ASN A 116 6.25 -14.24 -14.31
N THR A 117 7.21 -14.06 -13.39
CA THR A 117 8.64 -14.31 -13.65
C THR A 117 9.00 -15.72 -13.21
N ILE A 118 9.79 -16.43 -14.03
CA ILE A 118 10.35 -17.76 -13.77
C ILE A 118 11.69 -17.63 -13.06
#